data_AF-A0A814Y8F6-F1
#
_entry.id   AF-A0A814Y8F6-F1
#
_cell.length_a   1.000
_cell.length_b   1.000
_cell.length_c   1.000
_cell.angle_alpha   90.00
_cell.angle_beta   90.00
_cell.angle_gamma   90.00
#
_symmetry.space_group_name_H-M   'P 1'
#
loop_
_entity.id
_entity.type
_entity.pdbx_description
1 polymer ?
#
loop_
_entity_poly.entity_id
_entity_poly.type
_entity_poly.pdbx_seq_one_letter_code
_entity_poly.pdbx_strand_id
1 'polypeptide(L)'
;MPAYIDQSFEQFQNHVHVSNLPIDVNAKRITDIFQQFGIIIKLYLKRRISKDSPISLPNPFVILVFEKKANVDKVLAGRPYFMNDNQLFVRRCLPITRRYPYEAYVNTNKILLRIPRENHDAILPDDNIIIDYLKAAGGKILRLEKFEDRTVLVEFDDYDPVDVCCLSRPHFINGQMIEIEKCRDEQQARRRAQFRQKSRSVSLKLSPTLTTADIDIQSYNTISPTPTVNIDEQVAQLRLTYSDMNNRLEDEHEQLVSSLKAEWEKIAKQRIRLQRLTLDYKQEQERLIEENQRWKKLYSECLQENLHIQTKGKQKLLDATEKYSITKRYYDQLIQDKNQ
;
A
#
# COMPACT_ATOMS: atom_id res chain seq x y z
N MET A 1 9.70 -8.18 10.38
CA MET A 1 8.84 -7.76 9.26
C MET A 1 8.71 -8.92 8.28
N PRO A 2 7.52 -9.29 7.76
CA PRO A 2 7.42 -10.42 6.85
C PRO A 2 7.89 -10.03 5.43
N ALA A 3 8.62 -10.95 4.80
CA ALA A 3 9.39 -10.80 3.57
C ALA A 3 8.53 -10.67 2.29
N TYR A 4 7.91 -9.51 2.09
CA TYR A 4 7.08 -9.23 0.90
C TYR A 4 7.58 -8.09 0.01
N ILE A 5 8.77 -7.55 0.28
CA ILE A 5 9.37 -6.48 -0.52
C ILE A 5 10.16 -7.15 -1.66
N ASP A 6 9.84 -6.79 -2.91
CA ASP A 6 10.54 -7.16 -4.16
C ASP A 6 10.33 -8.60 -4.69
N GLN A 7 9.15 -9.19 -4.47
CA GLN A 7 8.73 -10.41 -5.19
C GLN A 7 8.16 -10.06 -6.57
N SER A 8 8.39 -10.92 -7.59
CA SER A 8 7.89 -10.68 -8.95
C SER A 8 6.37 -10.82 -9.02
N PHE A 9 5.71 -10.01 -9.86
CA PHE A 9 4.25 -10.04 -10.04
C PHE A 9 3.74 -11.43 -10.47
N GLU A 10 4.55 -12.18 -11.22
CA GLU A 10 4.24 -13.54 -11.65
C GLU A 10 4.04 -14.52 -10.49
N GLN A 11 4.82 -14.39 -9.41
CA GLN A 11 4.69 -15.26 -8.24
C GLN A 11 3.31 -15.12 -7.58
N PHE A 12 2.70 -13.94 -7.69
CA PHE A 12 1.39 -13.64 -7.09
C PHE A 12 0.20 -14.07 -7.93
N GLN A 13 0.39 -14.49 -9.19
CA GLN A 13 -0.72 -14.85 -10.08
C GLN A 13 -1.54 -16.04 -9.57
N ASN A 14 -0.94 -16.90 -8.74
CA ASN A 14 -1.59 -18.08 -8.15
C ASN A 14 -2.09 -17.84 -6.71
N HIS A 15 -2.02 -16.60 -6.21
CA HIS A 15 -2.33 -16.26 -4.84
C HIS A 15 -3.70 -15.59 -4.70
N VAL A 16 -4.51 -16.09 -3.77
CA VAL A 16 -5.85 -15.57 -3.47
C VAL A 16 -5.88 -15.08 -2.04
N HIS A 17 -6.38 -13.86 -1.83
CA HIS A 17 -6.64 -13.29 -0.52
C HIS A 17 -8.13 -13.42 -0.21
N VAL A 18 -8.44 -14.07 0.90
CA VAL A 18 -9.81 -14.19 1.42
C VAL A 18 -9.87 -13.51 2.79
N SER A 19 -10.79 -12.57 2.95
CA SER A 19 -11.01 -11.78 4.16
C SER A 19 -12.45 -11.87 4.64
N ASN A 20 -12.71 -11.31 5.82
CA ASN A 20 -13.96 -11.39 6.57
C ASN A 20 -14.29 -12.82 7.01
N LEU A 21 -13.25 -13.59 7.32
CA LEU A 21 -13.42 -14.93 7.88
C LEU A 21 -13.92 -14.84 9.31
N PRO A 22 -14.75 -15.80 9.77
CA PRO A 22 -15.16 -15.86 11.16
C PRO A 22 -13.95 -16.15 12.08
N ILE A 23 -14.02 -15.67 13.33
CA ILE A 23 -12.90 -15.69 14.29
C ILE A 23 -12.47 -17.12 14.65
N ASP A 24 -13.43 -18.04 14.67
CA ASP A 24 -13.26 -19.46 15.00
C ASP A 24 -12.85 -20.32 13.78
N VAL A 25 -12.59 -19.72 12.61
CA VAL A 25 -12.30 -20.47 11.40
C VAL A 25 -11.03 -21.33 11.54
N ASN A 26 -11.12 -22.54 11.00
CA ASN A 26 -10.00 -23.49 10.92
C ASN A 26 -9.55 -23.67 9.47
N ALA A 27 -8.25 -23.98 9.29
CA ALA A 27 -7.65 -24.22 7.97
C ALA A 27 -8.36 -25.35 7.19
N LYS A 28 -8.86 -26.38 7.90
CA LYS A 28 -9.62 -27.48 7.28
C LYS A 28 -10.88 -26.98 6.58
N ARG A 29 -11.71 -26.19 7.26
CA ARG A 29 -12.94 -25.61 6.68
C ARG A 29 -12.67 -24.74 5.46
N ILE A 30 -11.60 -23.94 5.50
CA ILE A 30 -11.19 -23.10 4.37
C ILE A 30 -10.77 -24.01 3.19
N THR A 31 -10.01 -25.06 3.48
CA THR A 31 -9.56 -26.01 2.46
C THR A 31 -10.75 -26.72 1.82
N ASP A 32 -11.72 -27.19 2.61
CA ASP A 32 -12.90 -27.89 2.13
C ASP A 32 -13.70 -27.05 1.10
N ILE A 33 -13.81 -25.73 1.31
CA ILE A 33 -14.52 -24.81 0.40
C ILE A 33 -13.72 -24.54 -0.88
N PHE A 34 -12.40 -24.31 -0.78
CA PHE A 34 -11.61 -23.82 -1.91
C PHE A 34 -10.88 -24.92 -2.69
N GLN A 35 -10.74 -26.13 -2.13
CA GLN A 35 -10.07 -27.25 -2.79
C GLN A 35 -10.84 -27.77 -4.02
N GLN A 36 -12.16 -27.55 -4.10
CA GLN A 36 -12.97 -27.90 -5.28
C GLN A 36 -12.52 -27.17 -6.56
N PHE A 37 -11.86 -26.01 -6.42
CA PHE A 37 -11.38 -25.23 -7.56
C PHE A 37 -9.98 -25.65 -8.03
N GLY A 38 -9.26 -26.44 -7.22
CA GLY A 38 -7.95 -26.98 -7.55
C GLY A 38 -7.06 -27.26 -6.34
N ILE A 39 -5.84 -27.72 -6.61
CA ILE A 39 -4.88 -28.09 -5.58
C ILE A 39 -4.31 -26.83 -4.90
N ILE A 40 -4.46 -26.77 -3.57
CA ILE A 40 -3.89 -25.73 -2.70
C ILE A 40 -2.51 -26.21 -2.22
N ILE A 41 -1.45 -25.51 -2.62
CA ILE A 41 -0.07 -25.83 -2.24
C ILE A 41 0.22 -25.33 -0.82
N LYS A 42 -0.19 -24.09 -0.53
CA LYS A 42 0.07 -23.43 0.76
C LYS A 42 -1.14 -22.64 1.21
N LEU A 43 -1.33 -22.60 2.52
CA LEU A 43 -2.39 -21.85 3.19
C LEU A 43 -1.78 -21.04 4.34
N TYR A 44 -1.94 -19.72 4.29
CA TYR A 44 -1.45 -18.79 5.31
C TYR A 44 -2.62 -18.13 6.03
N LEU A 45 -3.06 -18.71 7.14
CA LEU A 45 -4.17 -18.18 7.94
C LEU A 45 -3.66 -17.16 8.98
N LYS A 46 -4.14 -15.92 8.89
CA LYS A 46 -3.82 -14.83 9.79
C LYS A 46 -5.05 -14.46 10.62
N ARG A 47 -5.14 -15.07 11.81
CA ARG A 47 -6.25 -14.87 12.77
C ARG A 47 -5.90 -14.07 14.03
N ARG A 48 -4.61 -13.88 14.32
CA ARG A 48 -4.09 -13.21 15.54
C ARG A 48 -3.06 -12.15 15.18
N ILE A 49 -2.91 -11.13 16.02
CA ILE A 49 -1.97 -10.02 15.80
C ILE A 49 -0.53 -10.55 15.65
N SER A 50 -0.10 -11.43 16.55
CA SER A 50 1.11 -12.24 16.46
C SER A 50 0.77 -13.72 16.64
N LYS A 51 1.73 -14.63 16.40
CA LYS A 51 1.50 -16.08 16.59
C LYS A 51 1.11 -16.40 18.04
N ASP A 52 1.72 -15.69 18.99
CA ASP A 52 1.60 -15.95 20.43
C ASP A 52 0.58 -15.03 21.14
N SER A 53 0.00 -14.06 20.41
CA SER A 53 -0.98 -13.16 21.01
C SER A 53 -2.30 -13.89 21.30
N PRO A 54 -2.91 -13.69 22.48
CA PRO A 54 -4.27 -14.17 22.77
C PRO A 54 -5.33 -13.35 22.02
N ILE A 55 -4.96 -12.18 21.47
CA ILE A 55 -5.89 -11.26 20.82
C ILE A 55 -6.10 -11.69 19.37
N SER A 56 -7.35 -12.05 19.07
CA SER A 56 -7.80 -12.35 17.71
C SER A 56 -7.95 -11.06 16.90
N LEU A 57 -7.63 -11.14 15.62
CA LEU A 57 -7.87 -10.06 14.68
C LEU A 57 -9.37 -9.88 14.48
N PRO A 58 -9.87 -8.63 14.41
CA PRO A 58 -11.30 -8.38 14.16
C PRO A 58 -11.72 -8.83 12.76
N ASN A 59 -10.79 -8.83 11.81
CA ASN A 59 -11.01 -9.31 10.45
C ASN A 59 -9.90 -10.32 10.07
N PRO A 60 -10.03 -11.59 10.49
CA PRO A 60 -9.14 -12.65 10.07
C PRO A 60 -9.14 -12.82 8.54
N PHE A 61 -7.98 -13.13 7.99
CA PHE A 61 -7.82 -13.38 6.57
C PHE A 61 -6.90 -14.57 6.31
N VAL A 62 -7.02 -15.14 5.12
CA VAL A 62 -6.17 -16.23 4.64
C VAL A 62 -5.63 -15.91 3.27
N ILE A 63 -4.39 -16.29 3.02
CA ILE A 63 -3.81 -16.31 1.68
C ILE A 63 -3.70 -17.77 1.24
N LEU A 64 -4.34 -18.09 0.13
CA LEU A 64 -4.31 -19.40 -0.51
C LEU A 64 -3.37 -19.34 -1.71
N VAL A 65 -2.47 -20.32 -1.82
CA VAL A 65 -1.56 -20.46 -2.96
C VAL A 65 -1.97 -21.70 -3.73
N PHE A 66 -2.48 -21.50 -4.93
CA PHE A 66 -2.86 -22.57 -5.84
C PHE A 66 -1.69 -23.02 -6.70
N GLU A 67 -1.80 -24.22 -7.27
CA GLU A 67 -0.83 -24.72 -8.24
C GLU A 67 -0.84 -23.94 -9.56
N LYS A 68 -2.02 -23.57 -10.04
CA LYS A 68 -2.21 -22.92 -11.34
C LYS A 68 -3.02 -21.63 -11.20
N LYS A 69 -2.68 -20.61 -11.98
CA LYS A 69 -3.43 -19.34 -12.10
C LYS A 69 -4.90 -19.59 -12.47
N ALA A 70 -5.16 -20.55 -13.36
CA ALA A 70 -6.52 -20.88 -13.79
C ALA A 70 -7.44 -21.30 -12.63
N ASN A 71 -6.89 -21.83 -11.52
CA ASN A 71 -7.68 -22.17 -10.34
C ASN A 71 -8.16 -20.89 -9.62
N VAL A 72 -7.35 -19.84 -9.61
CA VAL A 72 -7.71 -18.52 -9.06
C VAL A 72 -8.86 -17.91 -9.86
N ASP A 73 -8.81 -18.01 -11.18
CA ASP A 73 -9.87 -17.48 -12.05
C ASP A 73 -11.21 -18.18 -11.76
N LYS A 74 -11.21 -19.50 -11.55
CA LYS A 74 -12.41 -20.26 -11.13
C LYS A 74 -12.93 -19.83 -9.77
N VAL A 75 -12.02 -19.60 -8.80
CA VAL A 75 -12.40 -19.11 -7.47
C VAL A 75 -13.08 -17.73 -7.58
N LEU A 76 -12.54 -16.81 -8.39
CA LEU A 76 -13.12 -15.48 -8.53
C LEU A 76 -14.41 -15.47 -9.33
N ALA A 77 -14.58 -16.39 -10.29
CA ALA A 77 -15.84 -16.57 -11.00
C ALA A 77 -16.96 -17.13 -10.11
N GLY A 78 -16.63 -17.91 -9.06
CA GLY A 78 -17.59 -18.50 -8.13
C GLY A 78 -18.08 -17.60 -6.99
N ARG A 79 -17.69 -16.30 -6.97
CA ARG A 79 -18.19 -15.34 -5.97
C ARG A 79 -19.71 -15.14 -6.13
N PRO A 80 -20.47 -14.86 -5.05
CA PRO A 80 -20.04 -14.66 -3.66
C PRO A 80 -19.89 -15.96 -2.85
N TYR A 81 -19.07 -15.93 -1.79
CA TYR A 81 -18.89 -17.03 -0.85
C TYR A 81 -19.37 -16.66 0.55
N PHE A 82 -19.85 -17.65 1.31
CA PHE A 82 -20.37 -17.46 2.67
C PHE A 82 -19.78 -18.50 3.63
N MET A 83 -19.57 -18.09 4.88
CA MET A 83 -19.16 -18.98 5.96
C MET A 83 -19.76 -18.50 7.29
N ASN A 84 -20.58 -19.33 7.93
CA ASN A 84 -21.29 -18.98 9.18
C ASN A 84 -21.96 -17.60 9.09
N ASP A 85 -22.75 -17.38 8.04
CA ASP A 85 -23.44 -16.11 7.71
C ASP A 85 -22.54 -14.92 7.34
N ASN A 86 -21.22 -15.05 7.46
CA ASN A 86 -20.29 -14.03 6.99
C ASN A 86 -20.06 -14.18 5.48
N GLN A 87 -20.36 -13.13 4.70
CA GLN A 87 -19.92 -13.03 3.32
C GLN A 87 -18.39 -12.84 3.28
N LEU A 88 -17.71 -13.73 2.57
CA LEU A 88 -16.26 -13.68 2.41
C LEU A 88 -15.89 -12.72 1.27
N PHE A 89 -14.87 -11.89 1.50
CA PHE A 89 -14.31 -11.03 0.46
C PHE A 89 -13.08 -11.70 -0.15
N VAL A 90 -13.23 -12.14 -1.40
CA VAL A 90 -12.20 -12.86 -2.15
C VAL A 90 -11.64 -11.95 -3.25
N ARG A 91 -10.32 -11.81 -3.30
CA ARG A 91 -9.60 -11.00 -4.30
C ARG A 91 -8.24 -11.61 -4.62
N ARG A 92 -7.57 -11.14 -5.67
CA ARG A 92 -6.19 -11.57 -5.95
C ARG A 92 -5.23 -10.95 -4.95
N CYS A 93 -4.16 -11.67 -4.61
CA CYS A 93 -3.06 -11.04 -3.90
C CYS A 93 -2.24 -10.21 -4.86
N LEU A 94 -1.83 -9.02 -4.43
CA LEU A 94 -0.86 -8.20 -5.14
C LEU A 94 0.43 -8.09 -4.31
N PRO A 95 1.61 -8.06 -4.94
CA PRO A 95 2.86 -7.80 -4.24
C PRO A 95 2.86 -6.37 -3.67
N ILE A 96 3.48 -6.20 -2.50
CA ILE A 96 3.72 -4.88 -1.93
C ILE A 96 5.09 -4.42 -2.43
N THR A 97 5.08 -3.52 -3.40
CA THR A 97 6.31 -2.98 -3.99
C THR A 97 6.59 -1.58 -3.46
N ARG A 98 7.86 -1.14 -3.49
CA ARG A 98 8.23 0.25 -3.13
C ARG A 98 7.49 1.28 -3.97
N ARG A 99 7.21 0.95 -5.23
CA ARG A 99 6.50 1.80 -6.18
C ARG A 99 5.00 1.90 -5.89
N TYR A 100 4.40 0.81 -5.40
CA TYR A 100 2.97 0.69 -5.12
C TYR A 100 2.70 0.13 -3.71
N PRO A 101 3.12 0.83 -2.63
CA PRO A 101 3.13 0.26 -1.28
C PRO A 101 1.74 0.02 -0.70
N TYR A 102 0.73 0.73 -1.20
CA TYR A 102 -0.63 0.68 -0.69
C TYR A 102 -1.61 -0.06 -1.61
N GLU A 103 -1.19 -0.43 -2.81
CA GLU A 103 -2.08 -0.96 -3.86
C GLU A 103 -2.65 -2.33 -3.49
N ALA A 104 -1.85 -3.17 -2.82
CA ALA A 104 -2.25 -4.48 -2.34
C ALA A 104 -3.38 -4.46 -1.31
N TYR A 105 -3.73 -3.30 -0.74
CA TYR A 105 -4.79 -3.13 0.24
C TYR A 105 -6.03 -2.43 -0.32
N VAL A 106 -6.00 -1.98 -1.58
CA VAL A 106 -7.14 -1.30 -2.21
C VAL A 106 -8.01 -2.31 -2.91
N ASN A 107 -9.30 -2.27 -2.61
CA ASN A 107 -10.32 -2.87 -3.46
C ASN A 107 -11.02 -1.75 -4.23
N THR A 108 -10.90 -1.76 -5.56
CA THR A 108 -11.52 -0.75 -6.45
C THR A 108 -11.73 -1.37 -7.81
N ASN A 109 -12.79 -0.93 -8.49
CA ASN A 109 -13.08 -1.26 -9.89
C ASN A 109 -12.48 -0.23 -10.86
N LYS A 110 -11.61 0.68 -10.38
CA LYS A 110 -11.06 1.79 -11.15
C LYS A 110 -9.54 1.74 -11.25
N ILE A 111 -9.01 1.97 -12.44
CA ILE A 111 -7.58 2.10 -12.71
C ILE A 111 -7.27 3.42 -13.39
N LEU A 112 -6.04 3.89 -13.19
CA LEU A 112 -5.44 5.00 -13.90
C LEU A 112 -4.36 4.46 -14.81
N LEU A 113 -4.48 4.78 -16.10
CA LEU A 113 -3.44 4.56 -17.09
C LEU A 113 -2.68 5.86 -17.27
N ARG A 114 -1.37 5.79 -17.16
CA ARG A 114 -0.48 6.94 -17.24
C ARG A 114 0.76 6.64 -18.05
N ILE A 115 1.28 7.67 -18.70
CA ILE A 115 2.60 7.59 -19.32
C ILE A 115 3.67 7.75 -18.23
N PRO A 116 4.74 6.94 -18.26
CA PRO A 116 5.88 7.13 -17.38
C PRO A 116 6.44 8.54 -17.40
N ARG A 117 6.93 9.00 -16.25
CA ARG A 117 7.46 10.37 -16.12
C ARG A 117 8.61 10.66 -17.07
N GLU A 118 9.39 9.63 -17.40
CA GLU A 118 10.57 9.70 -18.26
C GLU A 118 10.22 10.04 -19.72
N ASN A 119 9.01 9.72 -20.17
CA ASN A 119 8.57 9.96 -21.54
C ASN A 119 7.82 11.31 -21.64
N HIS A 120 8.60 12.38 -21.73
CA HIS A 120 8.11 13.75 -21.66
C HIS A 120 7.28 14.24 -22.84
N ASP A 121 7.26 13.55 -24.00
CA ASP A 121 6.51 13.97 -25.19
C ASP A 121 5.43 12.97 -25.65
N ALA A 122 5.43 11.75 -25.10
CA ALA A 122 4.44 10.75 -25.47
C ALA A 122 3.01 11.13 -25.03
N ILE A 123 2.02 10.65 -25.78
CA ILE A 123 0.57 10.79 -25.52
C ILE A 123 -0.02 9.39 -25.39
N LEU A 124 -1.12 9.22 -24.65
CA LEU A 124 -1.77 7.92 -24.54
C LEU A 124 -2.37 7.52 -25.89
N PRO A 125 -2.34 6.22 -26.25
CA PRO A 125 -3.04 5.72 -27.44
C PRO A 125 -4.53 6.05 -27.41
N ASP A 126 -5.17 5.95 -28.57
CA ASP A 126 -6.61 6.17 -28.70
C ASP A 126 -7.44 5.24 -27.80
N ASP A 127 -8.60 5.74 -27.36
CA ASP A 127 -9.48 5.06 -26.41
C ASP A 127 -9.87 3.65 -26.88
N ASN A 128 -10.10 3.45 -28.18
CA ASN A 128 -10.42 2.14 -28.75
C ASN A 128 -9.27 1.13 -28.59
N ILE A 129 -8.03 1.57 -28.78
CA ILE A 129 -6.83 0.72 -28.62
C ILE A 129 -6.65 0.35 -27.16
N ILE A 130 -6.88 1.31 -26.25
CA ILE A 130 -6.84 1.08 -24.80
C ILE A 130 -7.90 0.05 -24.41
N ILE A 131 -9.13 0.21 -24.89
CA ILE A 131 -10.24 -0.71 -24.63
C ILE A 131 -9.89 -2.10 -25.15
N ASP A 132 -9.40 -2.22 -26.38
CA ASP A 132 -9.05 -3.51 -26.99
C ASP A 132 -7.93 -4.22 -26.24
N TYR A 133 -6.93 -3.48 -25.76
CA TYR A 133 -5.87 -4.03 -24.91
C TYR A 133 -6.42 -4.52 -23.57
N LEU A 134 -7.27 -3.72 -22.90
CA LEU A 134 -7.81 -4.04 -21.59
C LEU A 134 -8.83 -5.18 -21.61
N LYS A 135 -9.45 -5.49 -22.76
CA LYS A 135 -10.31 -6.69 -22.90
C LYS A 135 -9.58 -7.98 -22.50
N ALA A 136 -8.26 -8.05 -22.68
CA ALA A 136 -7.47 -9.22 -22.28
C ALA A 136 -7.46 -9.47 -20.76
N ALA A 137 -7.74 -8.44 -19.95
CA ALA A 137 -7.86 -8.58 -18.49
C ALA A 137 -9.19 -9.22 -18.04
N GLY A 138 -10.17 -9.32 -18.94
CA GLY A 138 -11.53 -9.75 -18.65
C GLY A 138 -12.42 -8.62 -18.10
N GLY A 139 -13.70 -8.93 -17.88
CA GLY A 139 -14.70 -7.97 -17.39
C GLY A 139 -15.15 -6.95 -18.44
N LYS A 140 -16.18 -6.17 -18.09
CA LYS A 140 -16.76 -5.13 -18.95
C LYS A 140 -16.30 -3.75 -18.49
N ILE A 141 -15.79 -2.95 -19.43
CA ILE A 141 -15.48 -1.54 -19.17
C ILE A 141 -16.80 -0.76 -19.14
N LEU A 142 -17.08 -0.09 -18.03
CA LEU A 142 -18.27 0.74 -17.84
C LEU A 142 -18.02 2.19 -18.25
N ARG A 143 -16.85 2.72 -17.89
CA ARG A 143 -16.50 4.12 -18.14
C ARG A 143 -15.04 4.25 -18.52
N LEU A 144 -14.77 5.08 -19.52
CA LEU A 144 -13.44 5.57 -19.84
C LEU A 144 -13.50 7.09 -19.83
N GLU A 145 -12.67 7.71 -19.02
CA GLU A 145 -12.59 9.16 -18.88
C GLU A 145 -11.15 9.63 -19.03
N LYS A 146 -10.88 10.36 -20.09
CA LYS A 146 -9.59 11.01 -20.32
C LYS A 146 -9.53 12.30 -19.50
N PHE A 147 -8.65 12.35 -18.51
CA PHE A 147 -8.42 13.59 -17.75
C PHE A 147 -7.50 14.54 -18.53
N GLU A 148 -6.48 13.98 -19.18
CA GLU A 148 -5.47 14.67 -19.99
C GLU A 148 -4.93 13.71 -21.05
N ASP A 149 -4.14 14.22 -21.99
CA ASP A 149 -3.42 13.41 -23.00
C ASP A 149 -2.53 12.31 -22.42
N ARG A 150 -2.24 12.35 -21.12
CA ARG A 150 -1.33 11.42 -20.45
C ARG A 150 -1.96 10.60 -19.34
N THR A 151 -3.23 10.85 -19.04
CA THR A 151 -3.92 10.18 -17.94
C THR A 151 -5.35 9.85 -18.35
N VAL A 152 -5.67 8.55 -18.34
CA VAL A 152 -7.02 8.03 -18.55
C VAL A 152 -7.44 7.26 -17.31
N LEU A 153 -8.67 7.50 -16.85
CA LEU A 153 -9.35 6.70 -15.85
C LEU A 153 -10.20 5.65 -16.58
N VAL A 154 -10.10 4.40 -16.16
CA VAL A 154 -10.96 3.31 -16.63
C VAL A 154 -11.67 2.69 -15.45
N GLU A 155 -12.98 2.53 -15.58
CA GLU A 155 -13.86 1.88 -14.61
C GLU A 155 -14.39 0.58 -15.21
N PHE A 156 -14.17 -0.52 -14.49
CA PHE A 156 -14.69 -1.85 -14.80
C PHE A 156 -15.98 -2.12 -14.04
N ASP A 157 -16.70 -3.13 -14.47
CA ASP A 157 -17.87 -3.69 -13.80
C ASP A 157 -17.52 -4.42 -12.49
N ASP A 158 -16.30 -4.95 -12.39
CA ASP A 158 -15.80 -5.66 -11.22
C ASP A 158 -14.36 -5.23 -10.86
N TYR A 159 -13.92 -5.56 -9.66
CA TYR A 159 -12.56 -5.30 -9.19
C TYR A 159 -11.54 -6.37 -9.65
N ASP A 160 -11.98 -7.56 -10.08
CA ASP A 160 -11.05 -8.60 -10.52
C ASP A 160 -10.21 -8.22 -11.76
N PRO A 161 -10.80 -7.66 -12.85
CA PRO A 161 -10.02 -7.19 -13.99
C PRO A 161 -8.94 -6.16 -13.62
N VAL A 162 -9.23 -5.32 -12.61
CA VAL A 162 -8.30 -4.33 -12.09
C VAL A 162 -7.09 -5.01 -11.43
N ASP A 163 -7.31 -6.03 -10.63
CA ASP A 163 -6.24 -6.85 -10.04
C ASP A 163 -5.41 -7.56 -11.11
N VAL A 164 -6.07 -8.12 -12.13
CA VAL A 164 -5.40 -8.78 -13.28
C VAL A 164 -4.49 -7.80 -14.03
N CYS A 165 -4.97 -6.58 -14.29
CA CYS A 165 -4.14 -5.52 -14.88
C CYS A 165 -2.90 -5.29 -14.01
N CYS A 166 -3.06 -5.07 -12.71
CA CYS A 166 -1.94 -4.78 -11.81
C CYS A 166 -0.90 -5.91 -11.73
N LEU A 167 -1.32 -7.17 -11.90
CA LEU A 167 -0.44 -8.35 -11.93
C LEU A 167 0.28 -8.57 -13.26
N SER A 168 -0.23 -7.97 -14.35
CA SER A 168 0.29 -8.19 -15.70
C SER A 168 1.32 -7.13 -16.12
N ARG A 169 1.91 -6.42 -15.15
CA ARG A 169 2.97 -5.44 -15.39
C ARG A 169 4.27 -6.13 -15.82
N PRO A 170 5.09 -5.49 -16.68
CA PRO A 170 4.88 -4.16 -17.29
C PRO A 170 3.88 -4.19 -18.47
N HIS A 171 3.21 -3.06 -18.73
CA HIS A 171 2.27 -2.93 -19.84
C HIS A 171 2.86 -2.16 -21.02
N PHE A 172 2.62 -2.68 -22.22
CA PHE A 172 2.93 -2.03 -23.48
C PHE A 172 1.68 -2.01 -24.35
N ILE A 173 1.22 -0.82 -24.73
CA ILE A 173 0.09 -0.63 -25.65
C ILE A 173 0.63 0.08 -26.87
N ASN A 174 0.52 -0.53 -28.05
CA ASN A 174 1.08 -0.03 -29.30
C ASN A 174 2.60 0.30 -29.20
N GLY A 175 3.37 -0.57 -28.54
CA GLY A 175 4.81 -0.39 -28.32
C GLY A 175 5.18 0.65 -27.26
N GLN A 176 4.21 1.42 -26.74
CA GLN A 176 4.44 2.42 -25.71
C GLN A 176 4.24 1.84 -24.32
N MET A 177 5.22 2.05 -23.43
CA MET A 177 5.12 1.64 -22.03
C MET A 177 4.06 2.50 -21.31
N ILE A 178 3.16 1.84 -20.59
CA ILE A 178 2.10 2.49 -19.82
C ILE A 178 2.16 1.99 -18.37
N GLU A 179 2.03 2.94 -17.45
CA GLU A 179 1.87 2.67 -16.03
C GLU A 179 0.40 2.54 -15.69
N ILE A 180 0.04 1.41 -15.08
CA ILE A 180 -1.29 1.18 -14.52
C ILE A 180 -1.19 1.28 -13.01
N GLU A 181 -2.12 1.99 -12.37
CA GLU A 181 -2.24 2.15 -10.91
C GLU A 181 -3.72 2.09 -10.50
N LYS A 182 -4.03 1.43 -9.38
CA LYS A 182 -5.40 1.48 -8.81
C LYS A 182 -5.82 2.90 -8.42
N CYS A 183 -7.03 3.29 -8.80
CA CYS A 183 -7.62 4.57 -8.42
C CYS A 183 -8.43 4.44 -7.13
N ARG A 184 -7.95 5.06 -6.04
CA ARG A 184 -8.71 5.18 -4.77
C ARG A 184 -9.71 6.34 -4.80
N ASP A 185 -9.24 7.52 -5.20
CA ASP A 185 -9.99 8.78 -5.19
C ASP A 185 -9.85 9.48 -6.55
N GLU A 186 -10.94 9.50 -7.31
CA GLU A 186 -11.01 10.11 -8.63
C GLU A 186 -10.77 11.62 -8.58
N GLN A 187 -11.29 12.32 -7.57
CA GLN A 187 -11.14 13.78 -7.47
C GLN A 187 -9.70 14.15 -7.17
N GLN A 188 -9.04 13.38 -6.29
CA GLN A 188 -7.61 13.55 -6.04
C GLN A 188 -6.80 13.23 -7.31
N ALA A 189 -7.15 12.18 -8.05
CA ALA A 189 -6.49 11.83 -9.30
C ALA A 189 -6.62 12.93 -10.35
N ARG A 190 -7.83 13.50 -10.52
CA ARG A 190 -8.11 14.60 -11.44
C ARG A 190 -7.34 15.86 -11.06
N ARG A 191 -7.33 16.23 -9.76
CA ARG A 191 -6.54 17.38 -9.26
C ARG A 191 -5.04 17.20 -9.54
N ARG A 192 -4.50 15.99 -9.33
CA ARG A 192 -3.09 15.68 -9.61
C ARG A 192 -2.72 15.77 -11.09
N ALA A 193 -3.64 15.40 -11.98
CA ALA A 193 -3.46 15.61 -13.41
C ALA A 193 -3.38 17.11 -13.70
N GLN A 194 -4.42 17.87 -13.36
CA GLN A 194 -4.53 19.31 -13.68
C GLN A 194 -3.38 20.16 -13.12
N PHE A 195 -2.89 19.87 -11.91
CA PHE A 195 -1.74 20.58 -11.34
C PHE A 195 -0.47 20.44 -12.19
N ARG A 196 -0.28 19.33 -12.91
CA ARG A 196 0.89 19.09 -13.77
C ARG A 196 0.85 19.87 -15.08
N GLN A 197 -0.34 20.18 -15.60
CA GLN A 197 -0.46 21.08 -16.75
C GLN A 197 -0.11 22.51 -16.38
N LYS A 198 -0.59 23.00 -15.22
CA LYS A 198 -0.31 24.38 -14.77
C LYS A 198 1.19 24.62 -14.63
N SER A 199 1.95 23.70 -14.03
CA SER A 199 3.41 23.84 -13.92
C SER A 199 4.14 23.87 -15.28
N ARG A 200 3.65 23.14 -16.30
CA ARG A 200 4.18 23.21 -17.68
C ARG A 200 3.82 24.52 -18.40
N SER A 201 2.60 25.01 -18.21
CA SER A 201 2.16 26.28 -18.83
C SER A 201 2.89 27.50 -18.24
N VAL A 202 3.32 27.43 -16.98
CA VAL A 202 4.12 28.47 -16.32
C VAL A 202 5.57 28.46 -16.83
N SER A 203 6.16 27.29 -17.13
CA SER A 203 7.51 27.22 -17.72
C SER A 203 7.60 27.75 -19.16
N LEU A 204 6.47 27.77 -19.89
CA LEU A 204 6.41 28.26 -21.29
C LEU A 204 6.04 29.75 -21.41
N LYS A 205 5.64 30.41 -20.31
CA LYS A 205 5.19 31.83 -20.32
C LYS A 205 6.26 32.84 -19.85
N LEU A 206 7.49 32.40 -19.60
CA LEU A 206 8.62 33.27 -19.20
C LEU A 206 9.35 33.90 -20.40
N SER A 207 8.60 34.46 -21.34
CA SER A 207 9.14 35.37 -22.36
C SER A 207 8.15 36.54 -22.53
N PRO A 208 8.50 37.75 -22.07
CA PRO A 208 7.58 38.88 -22.08
C PRO A 208 7.58 39.53 -23.46
N THR A 209 6.42 39.58 -24.10
CA THR A 209 6.11 40.59 -25.11
C THR A 209 4.94 41.42 -24.60
N LEU A 210 5.24 42.68 -24.29
CA LEU A 210 4.30 43.73 -23.95
C LEU A 210 3.49 44.09 -25.20
N THR A 211 2.17 44.15 -25.11
CA THR A 211 1.33 45.01 -25.96
C THR A 211 0.08 45.42 -25.19
N THR A 212 0.01 46.72 -24.90
CA THR A 212 -1.17 47.49 -24.49
C THR A 212 -2.06 47.76 -25.70
N ALA A 213 -3.37 47.53 -25.56
CA ALA A 213 -4.38 48.09 -26.46
C ALA A 213 -5.70 48.30 -25.70
N ASP A 214 -6.01 49.57 -25.46
CA ASP A 214 -7.27 50.29 -25.67
C ASP A 214 -8.61 49.60 -25.44
N ILE A 215 -9.40 50.14 -24.50
CA ILE A 215 -10.83 49.90 -24.36
C ILE A 215 -11.56 51.23 -24.52
N ASP A 216 -12.32 51.32 -25.61
CA ASP A 216 -13.23 52.40 -25.96
C ASP A 216 -14.42 52.51 -24.99
N ILE A 217 -14.73 53.73 -24.57
CA ILE A 217 -15.93 54.08 -23.81
C ILE A 217 -16.97 54.62 -24.80
N GLN A 218 -18.06 53.88 -25.03
CA GLN A 218 -19.24 54.39 -25.73
C GLN A 218 -20.33 54.79 -24.74
N SER A 219 -20.80 56.01 -24.95
CA SER A 219 -21.86 56.72 -24.25
C SER A 219 -23.25 56.33 -24.77
N TYR A 220 -24.19 56.07 -23.86
CA TYR A 220 -25.62 56.17 -24.14
C TYR A 220 -26.32 56.92 -23.01
N ASN A 221 -26.75 58.15 -23.33
CA ASN A 221 -27.69 58.94 -22.57
C ASN A 221 -29.12 58.47 -22.88
N THR A 222 -29.91 58.16 -21.87
CA THR A 222 -31.39 58.25 -21.96
C THR A 222 -31.93 58.54 -20.56
N ILE A 223 -32.34 59.79 -20.33
CA ILE A 223 -32.88 60.28 -19.07
C ILE A 223 -34.40 60.11 -19.10
N SER A 224 -34.94 59.32 -18.18
CA SER A 224 -36.35 59.31 -17.77
C SER A 224 -36.47 60.04 -16.43
N PRO A 225 -37.53 60.83 -16.18
CA PRO A 225 -37.62 61.67 -14.99
C PRO A 225 -37.99 60.81 -13.77
N THR A 226 -37.05 60.68 -12.83
CA THR A 226 -37.29 60.12 -11.50
C THR A 226 -37.62 61.21 -10.49
N PRO A 227 -38.39 60.88 -9.44
CA PRO A 227 -38.87 61.84 -8.46
C PRO A 227 -37.72 62.45 -7.68
N THR A 228 -37.90 63.68 -7.20
CA THR A 228 -36.97 64.41 -6.34
C THR A 228 -36.77 63.63 -5.03
N VAL A 229 -35.79 62.73 -5.03
CA VAL A 229 -35.30 62.07 -3.82
C VAL A 229 -34.13 62.87 -3.28
N ASN A 230 -34.17 63.09 -1.98
CA ASN A 230 -33.16 63.83 -1.22
C ASN A 230 -31.79 63.13 -1.34
N ILE A 231 -30.92 63.67 -2.21
CA ILE A 231 -29.63 63.07 -2.58
C ILE A 231 -28.75 62.86 -1.34
N ASP A 232 -28.81 63.78 -0.38
CA ASP A 232 -28.00 63.72 0.83
C ASP A 232 -28.39 62.53 1.73
N GLU A 233 -29.67 62.16 1.73
CA GLU A 233 -30.18 61.02 2.51
C GLU A 233 -29.76 59.69 1.87
N GLN A 234 -29.76 59.60 0.54
CA GLN A 234 -29.26 58.43 -0.18
C GLN A 234 -27.75 58.24 0.00
N VAL A 235 -26.98 59.34 -0.05
CA VAL A 235 -25.53 59.29 0.18
C VAL A 235 -25.21 58.87 1.62
N ALA A 236 -25.99 59.34 2.61
CA ALA A 236 -25.85 58.92 4.00
C ALA A 236 -26.15 57.43 4.20
N GLN A 237 -27.24 56.93 3.61
CA GLN A 237 -27.58 55.50 3.64
C GLN A 237 -26.50 54.64 2.98
N LEU A 238 -26.00 55.05 1.82
CA LEU A 238 -24.91 54.35 1.12
C LEU A 238 -23.64 54.26 1.96
N ARG A 239 -23.24 55.36 2.62
CA ARG A 239 -22.08 55.36 3.52
C ARG A 239 -22.26 54.39 4.69
N LEU A 240 -23.46 54.34 5.25
CA LEU A 240 -23.78 53.42 6.35
C LEU A 240 -23.72 51.96 5.89
N THR A 241 -24.33 51.65 4.75
CA THR A 241 -24.28 50.28 4.18
C THR A 241 -22.86 49.85 3.80
N TYR A 242 -22.04 50.77 3.27
CA TYR A 242 -20.64 50.49 2.95
C TYR A 242 -19.80 50.24 4.21
N SER A 243 -20.01 51.03 5.26
CA SER A 243 -19.38 50.81 6.56
C SER A 243 -19.76 49.45 7.15
N ASP A 244 -21.04 49.08 7.12
CA ASP A 244 -21.51 47.79 7.63
C ASP A 244 -20.94 46.62 6.83
N MET A 245 -20.83 46.76 5.50
CA MET A 245 -20.18 45.76 4.66
C MET A 245 -18.69 45.60 4.97
N ASN A 246 -17.96 46.70 5.17
CA ASN A 246 -16.54 46.64 5.55
C ASN A 246 -16.34 45.96 6.90
N ASN A 247 -17.14 46.31 7.91
CA ASN A 247 -17.06 45.69 9.22
C ASN A 247 -17.33 44.18 9.15
N ARG A 248 -18.31 43.75 8.35
CA ARG A 248 -18.58 42.31 8.14
C ARG A 248 -17.43 41.60 7.46
N LEU A 249 -16.79 42.22 6.46
CA LEU A 249 -15.63 41.65 5.78
C LEU A 249 -14.43 41.55 6.72
N GLU A 250 -14.22 42.53 7.59
CA GLU A 250 -13.18 42.51 8.63
C GLU A 250 -13.45 41.39 9.64
N ASP A 251 -14.69 41.25 10.13
CA ASP A 251 -15.09 40.17 11.04
C ASP A 251 -14.89 38.77 10.40
N GLU A 252 -15.30 38.59 9.14
CA GLU A 252 -15.10 37.35 8.39
C GLU A 252 -13.61 37.04 8.21
N HIS A 253 -12.80 38.07 7.91
CA HIS A 253 -11.36 37.93 7.78
C HIS A 253 -10.72 37.51 9.11
N GLU A 254 -11.08 38.14 10.22
CA GLU A 254 -10.58 37.79 11.55
C GLU A 254 -10.97 36.36 11.94
N GLN A 255 -12.20 35.94 11.64
CA GLN A 255 -12.65 34.56 11.88
C GLN A 255 -11.84 33.55 11.08
N LEU A 256 -11.57 33.83 9.80
CA LEU A 256 -10.75 32.98 8.94
C LEU A 256 -9.30 32.89 9.44
N VAL A 257 -8.70 34.02 9.82
CA VAL A 257 -7.34 34.07 10.38
C VAL A 257 -7.26 33.28 11.69
N SER A 258 -8.25 33.45 12.57
CA SER A 258 -8.34 32.72 13.84
C SER A 258 -8.48 31.21 13.63
N SER A 259 -9.34 30.79 12.70
CA SER A 259 -9.52 29.38 12.32
C SER A 259 -8.22 28.77 11.77
N LEU A 260 -7.57 29.46 10.83
CA LEU A 260 -6.29 29.02 10.26
C LEU A 260 -5.20 28.89 11.33
N LYS A 261 -5.13 29.82 12.27
CA LYS A 261 -4.18 29.77 13.39
C LYS A 261 -4.43 28.54 14.28
N ALA A 262 -5.69 28.26 14.59
CA ALA A 262 -6.07 27.08 15.39
C ALA A 262 -5.74 25.76 14.67
N GLU A 263 -5.95 25.68 13.35
CA GLU A 263 -5.53 24.52 12.56
C GLU A 263 -4.01 24.34 12.54
N TRP A 264 -3.26 25.44 12.38
CA TRP A 264 -1.80 25.42 12.43
C TRP A 264 -1.26 24.91 13.77
N GLU A 265 -1.84 25.34 14.89
CA GLU A 265 -1.48 24.85 16.21
C GLU A 265 -1.77 23.35 16.38
N LYS A 266 -2.88 22.84 15.84
CA LYS A 266 -3.19 21.40 15.84
C LYS A 266 -2.13 20.62 15.07
N ILE A 267 -1.75 21.09 13.88
CA ILE A 267 -0.72 20.45 13.04
C ILE A 267 0.65 20.47 13.76
N ALA A 268 1.02 21.59 14.38
CA ALA A 268 2.27 21.71 15.12
C ALA A 268 2.33 20.72 16.31
N LYS A 269 1.24 20.61 17.09
CA LYS A 269 1.14 19.64 18.20
C LYS A 269 1.25 18.19 17.70
N GLN A 270 0.60 17.85 16.58
CA GLN A 270 0.72 16.53 15.97
C GLN A 270 2.16 16.23 15.53
N ARG A 271 2.84 17.21 14.92
CA ARG A 271 4.25 17.05 14.49
C ARG A 271 5.18 16.80 15.67
N ILE A 272 5.03 17.55 16.77
CA ILE A 272 5.82 17.34 18.00
C ILE A 272 5.56 15.95 18.58
N ARG A 273 4.29 15.50 18.61
CA ARG A 273 3.94 14.15 19.07
C ARG A 273 4.59 13.07 18.21
N LEU A 274 4.58 13.23 16.88
CA LEU A 274 5.23 12.29 15.97
C LEU A 274 6.76 12.27 16.16
N GLN A 275 7.39 13.43 16.37
CA GLN A 275 8.82 13.52 16.65
C GLN A 275 9.20 12.77 17.94
N ARG A 276 8.41 12.89 19.01
CA ARG A 276 8.63 12.13 20.25
C ARG A 276 8.51 10.61 20.01
N LEU A 277 7.45 10.18 19.33
CA LEU A 277 7.27 8.76 18.97
C LEU A 277 8.43 8.22 18.13
N THR A 278 8.98 9.01 17.22
CA THR A 278 10.16 8.60 16.43
C THR A 278 11.43 8.49 17.27
N LEU A 279 11.57 9.32 18.31
CA LEU A 279 12.70 9.23 19.24
C LEU A 279 12.58 7.97 20.11
N ASP A 280 11.39 7.73 20.68
CA ASP A 280 11.11 6.53 21.49
C ASP A 280 11.34 5.25 20.68
N TYR A 281 10.92 5.24 19.40
CA TYR A 281 11.16 4.11 18.49
C TYR A 281 12.65 3.86 18.24
N LYS A 282 13.46 4.92 18.09
CA LYS A 282 14.92 4.77 17.90
C LYS A 282 15.60 4.21 19.15
N GLN A 283 15.22 4.69 20.33
CA GLN A 283 15.75 4.19 21.61
C GLN A 283 15.40 2.71 21.82
N GLU A 284 14.17 2.31 21.51
CA GLU A 284 13.76 0.91 21.61
C GLU A 284 14.49 0.04 20.57
N GLN A 285 14.73 0.56 19.37
CA GLN A 285 15.52 -0.14 18.36
C GLN A 285 16.98 -0.37 18.81
N GLU A 286 17.61 0.62 19.42
CA GLU A 286 18.97 0.51 19.98
C GLU A 286 19.02 -0.54 21.10
N ARG A 287 18.05 -0.51 22.01
CA ARG A 287 17.90 -1.50 23.09
C ARG A 287 17.81 -2.94 22.57
N LEU A 288 17.00 -3.15 21.53
CA LEU A 288 16.84 -4.47 20.90
C LEU A 288 18.13 -4.94 20.19
N ILE A 289 18.92 -4.01 19.64
CA ILE A 289 20.22 -4.33 19.04
C ILE A 289 21.21 -4.79 20.12
N GLU A 290 21.29 -4.08 21.25
CA GLU A 290 22.13 -4.46 22.39
C GLU A 290 21.72 -5.82 22.96
N GLU A 291 20.42 -6.07 23.11
CA GLU A 291 19.92 -7.35 23.59
C GLU A 291 20.28 -8.49 22.63
N ASN A 292 20.15 -8.27 21.32
CA ASN A 292 20.54 -9.26 20.30
C ASN A 292 22.05 -9.56 20.36
N GLN A 293 22.88 -8.53 20.54
CA GLN A 293 24.33 -8.73 20.72
C GLN A 293 24.63 -9.54 21.99
N ARG A 294 23.93 -9.27 23.09
CA ARG A 294 24.05 -10.06 24.32
C ARG A 294 23.67 -11.53 24.12
N TRP A 295 22.57 -11.79 23.41
CA TRP A 295 22.15 -13.15 23.07
C TRP A 295 23.16 -13.88 22.18
N LYS A 296 23.76 -13.19 21.20
CA LYS A 296 24.83 -13.77 20.36
C LYS A 296 26.06 -14.14 21.19
N LYS A 297 26.45 -13.30 22.16
CA LYS A 297 27.55 -13.58 23.07
C LYS A 297 27.27 -14.83 23.91
N LEU A 298 26.11 -14.88 24.56
CA LEU A 298 25.68 -16.05 25.36
C LEU A 298 25.63 -17.33 24.51
N TYR A 299 25.11 -17.24 23.29
CA TYR A 299 25.08 -18.38 22.37
C TYR A 299 26.50 -18.89 22.04
N SER A 300 27.44 -17.98 21.79
CA SER A 300 28.83 -18.35 21.53
C SER A 300 29.52 -18.98 22.75
N GLU A 301 29.24 -18.49 23.95
CA GLU A 301 29.74 -19.07 25.20
C GLU A 301 29.19 -20.48 25.42
N CYS A 302 27.87 -20.69 25.22
CA CYS A 302 27.26 -22.03 25.29
C CYS A 302 27.84 -22.99 24.25
N LEU A 303 28.14 -22.51 23.04
CA LEU A 303 28.75 -23.33 22.00
C LEU A 303 30.16 -23.79 22.41
N GLN A 304 30.96 -22.89 22.97
CA GLN A 304 32.30 -23.20 23.48
C GLN A 304 32.24 -24.19 24.65
N GLU A 305 31.30 -24.01 25.58
CA GLU A 305 31.11 -24.91 26.72
C GLU A 305 30.71 -26.32 26.26
N ASN A 306 29.79 -26.44 25.31
CA ASN A 306 29.41 -27.73 24.74
C ASN A 306 30.61 -28.43 24.08
N LEU A 307 31.41 -27.68 23.32
CA LEU A 307 32.61 -28.22 22.68
C LEU A 307 33.64 -28.72 23.71
N HIS A 308 33.79 -28.00 24.83
CA HIS A 308 34.62 -28.41 25.97
C HIS A 308 34.10 -29.68 26.68
N ILE A 309 32.79 -29.80 26.84
CA ILE A 309 32.16 -31.00 27.40
C ILE A 309 32.43 -32.20 26.48
N GLN A 310 32.29 -32.03 25.16
CA GLN A 310 32.55 -33.08 24.18
C GLN A 310 34.01 -33.53 24.17
N THR A 311 34.97 -32.60 24.22
CA THR A 311 36.41 -32.95 24.27
C THR A 311 36.75 -33.69 25.55
N LYS A 312 36.27 -33.22 26.71
CA LYS A 312 36.43 -33.94 27.99
C LYS A 312 35.79 -35.33 27.97
N GLY A 313 34.61 -35.47 27.36
CA GLY A 313 33.93 -36.75 27.19
C GLY A 313 34.74 -37.73 26.34
N LYS A 314 35.29 -37.26 25.22
CA LYS A 314 36.17 -38.06 24.36
C LYS A 314 37.45 -38.48 25.08
N GLN A 315 38.07 -37.58 25.86
CA GLN A 315 39.27 -37.90 26.63
C GLN A 315 38.98 -39.00 27.66
N LYS A 316 37.90 -38.88 28.44
CA LYS A 316 37.50 -39.90 29.42
C LYS A 316 37.23 -41.27 28.75
N LEU A 317 36.65 -41.27 27.56
CA LEU A 317 36.41 -42.49 26.79
C LEU A 317 37.75 -43.14 26.37
N LEU A 318 38.69 -42.35 25.85
CA LEU A 318 40.03 -42.82 25.49
C LEU A 318 40.75 -43.43 26.69
N ASP A 319 40.80 -42.72 27.82
CA ASP A 319 41.43 -43.20 29.06
C ASP A 319 40.79 -44.52 29.54
N ALA A 320 39.47 -44.67 29.39
CA ALA A 320 38.76 -45.89 29.75
C ALA A 320 39.09 -47.06 28.80
N THR A 321 39.18 -46.80 27.49
CA THR A 321 39.58 -47.82 26.50
C THR A 321 41.01 -48.29 26.71
N GLU A 322 41.92 -47.39 27.06
CA GLU A 322 43.32 -47.72 27.36
C GLU A 322 43.40 -48.62 28.60
N LYS A 323 42.72 -48.24 29.69
CA LYS A 323 42.62 -49.08 30.90
C LYS A 323 42.06 -50.46 30.60
N TYR A 324 40.97 -50.54 29.83
CA TYR A 324 40.38 -51.81 29.42
C TYR A 324 41.37 -52.68 28.62
N SER A 325 42.13 -52.07 27.70
CA SER A 325 43.12 -52.77 26.88
C SER A 325 44.25 -53.36 27.72
N ILE A 326 44.71 -52.63 28.75
CA ILE A 326 45.73 -53.08 29.70
C ILE A 326 45.19 -54.25 30.53
N THR A 327 43.99 -54.11 31.10
CA THR A 327 43.36 -55.17 31.88
C THR A 327 43.13 -56.43 31.05
N LYS A 328 42.69 -56.29 29.80
CA LYS A 328 42.50 -57.41 28.88
C LYS A 328 43.81 -58.15 28.61
N ARG A 329 44.89 -57.43 28.28
CA ARG A 329 46.23 -58.03 28.07
C ARG A 329 46.70 -58.81 29.30
N TYR A 330 46.47 -58.27 30.49
CA TYR A 330 46.82 -58.95 31.74
C TYR A 330 46.03 -60.26 31.94
N TYR A 331 44.71 -60.25 31.67
CA TYR A 331 43.91 -61.47 31.70
C TYR A 331 44.35 -62.50 30.66
N ASP A 332 44.62 -62.07 29.42
CA ASP A 332 45.08 -62.96 28.35
C ASP A 332 46.42 -63.63 28.72
N GLN A 333 47.34 -62.92 29.37
CA GLN A 333 48.59 -63.48 29.92
C GLN A 333 48.33 -64.53 31.01
N LEU A 334 47.45 -64.23 31.98
CA LEU A 334 47.09 -65.19 33.04
C LEU A 334 46.46 -66.48 32.49
N ILE A 335 45.71 -66.38 31.39
CA ILE A 335 45.12 -67.56 30.73
C ILE A 335 46.22 -68.37 30.03
N GLN A 336 47.19 -67.72 29.40
CA GLN A 336 48.34 -68.42 28.79
C GLN A 336 49.17 -69.15 29.85
N ASP A 337 49.46 -68.51 30.97
CA ASP A 337 50.24 -69.10 32.08
C ASP A 337 49.53 -70.30 32.74
N LYS A 338 48.20 -70.37 32.71
CA LYS A 338 47.43 -71.51 33.23
C LYS A 338 47.36 -72.72 32.29
N ASN A 339 47.64 -72.52 31.01
CA ASN A 339 47.58 -73.56 29.98
C ASN A 339 48.97 -74.16 29.65
N GLN A 340 50.03 -73.64 30.25
CA GLN A 340 51.37 -74.25 30.30
C GLN A 340 51.52 -75.04 31.59
#